data_AF-B1HW53-F1
#
_entry.id   AF-B1HW53-F1
#
_cell.length_a   1.000
_cell.length_b   1.000
_cell.length_c   1.000
_cell.angle_alpha   90.00
_cell.angle_beta   90.00
_cell.angle_gamma   90.00
#
_symmetry.space_group_name_H-M   'P 1'
#
loop_
_entity.id
_entity.type
_entity.pdbx_description
1 polymer ?
#
loop_
_entity_poly.entity_id
_entity_poly.type
_entity_poly.pdbx_seq_one_letter_code
_entity_poly.pdbx_strand_id
1 'polypeptide(L)'
;MNVVSLDQEGNEVLTTPLKTILLGEGTFNHFDNSIEEGRNLQKSDFSLEAPNKPISVVLGNAYKDIYKIGDIFSLELISEVMDFQVVGFYHSGVGFSMNVGALQDVNLDHTIVIPHFIPHYKPVGEAAVFQHAYHIGELLSGYIRIPESVEKINEDTYAYTMDKMEEMAERHDISGLYKMPYWPVGFVW
;
A
#
# COMPACT_ATOMS: atom_id res chain seq x y z
N MET A 1 -7.17 13.51 -16.25
CA MET A 1 -8.19 13.19 -17.27
C MET A 1 -9.25 12.40 -16.57
N ASN A 2 -10.52 12.74 -16.75
CA ASN A 2 -11.60 11.99 -16.13
C ASN A 2 -11.88 10.74 -16.97
N VAL A 3 -12.20 9.63 -16.32
CA VAL A 3 -12.46 8.34 -16.97
C VAL A 3 -13.82 7.83 -16.51
N VAL A 4 -14.51 7.09 -17.39
CA VAL A 4 -15.74 6.39 -17.03
C VAL A 4 -15.34 5.10 -16.32
N SER A 5 -15.87 4.90 -15.11
CA SER A 5 -15.74 3.69 -14.31
C SER A 5 -17.12 3.12 -14.03
N LEU A 6 -17.18 1.88 -13.52
CA LEU A 6 -18.41 1.25 -13.09
C LEU A 6 -18.41 1.14 -11.57
N ASP A 7 -19.53 1.49 -10.93
CA ASP A 7 -19.74 1.20 -9.51
C ASP A 7 -20.05 -0.29 -9.27
N GLN A 8 -20.28 -0.66 -8.01
CA GLN A 8 -20.57 -2.05 -7.62
C GLN A 8 -21.89 -2.59 -8.20
N GLU A 9 -22.80 -1.71 -8.64
CA GLU A 9 -24.08 -2.05 -9.24
C GLU A 9 -24.01 -2.08 -10.79
N GLY A 10 -22.86 -1.73 -11.36
CA GLY A 10 -22.61 -1.67 -12.79
C GLY A 10 -23.06 -0.36 -13.44
N ASN A 11 -23.34 0.70 -12.68
CA ASN A 11 -23.67 2.01 -13.22
C ASN A 11 -22.40 2.77 -13.61
N GLU A 12 -22.48 3.54 -14.71
CA GLU A 12 -21.38 4.41 -15.13
C GLU A 12 -21.22 5.61 -14.21
N VAL A 13 -19.99 5.83 -13.75
CA VAL A 13 -19.59 6.99 -12.95
C VAL A 13 -18.36 7.65 -13.56
N LEU A 14 -18.26 8.98 -13.44
CA LEU A 14 -17.09 9.72 -13.92
C LEU A 14 -16.09 9.87 -12.77
N THR A 15 -14.90 9.29 -12.91
CA THR A 15 -13.85 9.31 -11.89
C THR A 15 -12.63 10.08 -12.38
N THR A 16 -11.84 10.61 -11.44
CA THR A 16 -10.49 11.13 -11.73
C THR A 16 -9.50 10.26 -10.99
N PRO A 17 -8.76 9.38 -11.68
CA PRO A 17 -7.80 8.51 -11.01
C PRO A 17 -6.66 9.38 -10.48
N LEU A 18 -6.39 9.22 -9.19
CA LEU A 18 -5.24 9.85 -8.53
C LEU A 18 -4.19 8.78 -8.27
N LYS A 19 -2.93 9.13 -8.50
CA LYS A 19 -1.82 8.24 -8.20
C LYS A 19 -1.60 8.24 -6.69
N THR A 20 -1.86 7.10 -6.06
CA THR A 20 -1.64 6.88 -4.64
C THR A 20 -0.62 5.77 -4.42
N ILE A 21 -0.01 5.76 -3.24
CA ILE A 21 0.78 4.62 -2.76
C ILE A 21 0.45 4.37 -1.29
N LEU A 22 0.29 3.10 -0.93
CA LEU A 22 0.25 2.63 0.45
C LEU A 22 1.69 2.32 0.90
N LEU A 23 2.25 3.17 1.75
CA LEU A 23 3.60 3.01 2.28
C LEU A 23 3.56 2.16 3.55
N GLY A 24 4.44 1.18 3.73
CA GLY A 24 4.48 0.36 4.95
C GLY A 24 5.19 1.05 6.12
N GLU A 25 4.76 0.76 7.36
CA GLU A 25 5.34 1.35 8.60
C GLU A 25 6.87 1.17 8.67
N GLY A 26 7.38 0.03 8.20
CA GLY A 26 8.82 -0.25 8.22
C GLY A 26 9.67 0.60 7.27
N THR A 27 9.05 1.46 6.45
CA THR A 27 9.74 2.15 5.35
C THR A 27 9.69 3.67 5.38
N PHE A 28 8.80 4.29 6.18
CA PHE A 28 8.60 5.74 6.13
C PHE A 28 9.84 6.55 6.52
N ASN A 29 10.64 6.03 7.46
CA ASN A 29 11.83 6.70 7.99
C ASN A 29 12.93 6.90 6.93
N HIS A 30 12.91 6.13 5.84
CA HIS A 30 13.81 6.35 4.70
C HIS A 30 13.57 7.72 4.03
N PHE A 31 12.41 8.34 4.27
CA PHE A 31 12.03 9.63 3.71
C PHE A 31 12.09 10.79 4.72
N ASP A 32 12.65 10.61 5.92
CA ASP A 32 12.68 11.66 6.96
C ASP A 32 13.38 12.94 6.50
N ASN A 33 14.44 12.80 5.68
CA ASN A 33 15.19 13.95 5.12
C ASN A 33 14.65 14.40 3.75
N SER A 34 13.49 13.90 3.34
CA SER A 34 12.88 14.17 2.03
C SER A 34 11.70 15.13 2.11
N ILE A 35 11.39 15.65 3.30
CA ILE A 35 10.25 16.56 3.55
C ILE A 35 10.66 18.00 3.31
N GLU A 36 9.93 18.68 2.43
CA GLU A 36 10.11 20.10 2.15
C GLU A 36 9.30 20.98 3.11
N GLU A 37 8.09 20.56 3.46
CA GLU A 37 7.18 21.31 4.33
C GLU A 37 6.36 20.35 5.21
N GLY A 38 6.10 20.75 6.46
CA GLY A 38 5.34 19.95 7.42
C GLY A 38 6.17 18.86 8.07
N ARG A 39 5.61 17.65 8.18
CA ARG A 39 6.26 16.48 8.79
C ARG A 39 6.13 15.25 7.88
N ASN A 40 7.03 14.30 8.04
CA ASN A 40 6.86 12.96 7.50
C ASN A 40 5.72 12.23 8.23
N LEU A 41 5.34 11.05 7.71
CA LEU A 41 4.56 10.08 8.47
C LEU A 41 5.30 9.70 9.75
N GLN A 42 4.54 9.30 10.77
CA GLN A 42 5.05 8.78 12.04
C GLN A 42 4.27 7.51 12.40
N LYS A 43 4.81 6.70 13.32
CA LYS A 43 4.22 5.41 13.69
C LYS A 43 2.73 5.47 14.04
N SER A 44 2.28 6.53 14.71
CA SER A 44 0.86 6.67 15.06
C SER A 44 -0.07 6.85 13.86
N ASP A 45 0.45 7.24 12.70
CA ASP A 45 -0.34 7.45 11.48
C ASP A 45 -0.70 6.12 10.79
N PHE A 46 -0.09 5.00 11.20
CA PHE A 46 -0.35 3.65 10.68
C PHE A 46 -1.45 2.91 11.44
N SER A 47 -2.11 3.58 12.38
CA SER A 47 -3.33 3.09 13.05
C SER A 47 -4.51 3.98 12.70
N LEU A 48 -5.66 3.37 12.41
CA LEU A 48 -6.91 4.08 12.26
C LEU A 48 -7.94 3.60 13.28
N GLU A 49 -8.20 4.42 14.30
CA GLU A 49 -9.08 4.06 15.43
C GLU A 49 -10.58 4.16 15.11
N ALA A 50 -10.96 4.89 14.06
CA ALA A 50 -12.35 5.09 13.68
C ALA A 50 -12.45 5.50 12.19
N PRO A 51 -13.54 5.16 11.50
CA PRO A 51 -13.69 5.43 10.06
C PRO A 51 -13.78 6.93 9.74
N ASN A 52 -14.22 7.76 10.70
CA ASN A 52 -14.35 9.21 10.53
C ASN A 52 -13.09 9.99 10.94
N LYS A 53 -11.99 9.31 11.29
CA LYS A 53 -10.72 9.98 11.55
C LYS A 53 -9.98 10.18 10.23
N PRO A 54 -9.50 11.40 9.92
CA PRO A 54 -8.69 11.61 8.74
C PRO A 54 -7.38 10.81 8.81
N ILE A 55 -7.01 10.20 7.69
CA ILE A 55 -5.73 9.52 7.52
C ILE A 55 -4.67 10.57 7.19
N SER A 56 -3.56 10.60 7.94
CA SER A 56 -2.46 11.53 7.64
C SER A 56 -1.78 11.13 6.34
N VAL A 57 -1.56 12.07 5.42
CA VAL A 57 -0.88 11.84 4.14
C VAL A 57 0.25 12.82 3.92
N VAL A 58 1.30 12.35 3.24
CA VAL A 58 2.36 13.22 2.71
C VAL A 58 2.17 13.31 1.21
N LEU A 59 2.09 14.53 0.68
CA LEU A 59 1.86 14.77 -0.73
C LEU A 59 3.17 14.98 -1.48
N GLY A 60 3.19 14.59 -2.75
CA GLY A 60 4.21 14.99 -3.69
C GLY A 60 4.29 16.51 -3.87
N ASN A 61 5.45 17.00 -4.28
CA ASN A 61 5.72 18.43 -4.38
C ASN A 61 4.77 19.15 -5.37
N ALA A 62 4.29 18.47 -6.41
CA ALA A 62 3.40 19.08 -7.40
C ALA A 62 2.01 19.46 -6.83
N TYR A 63 1.67 18.98 -5.64
CA TYR A 63 0.44 19.35 -4.94
C TYR A 63 0.59 20.59 -4.04
N LYS A 64 1.81 21.11 -3.85
CA LYS A 64 2.11 22.18 -2.88
C LYS A 64 1.41 23.51 -3.19
N ASP A 65 1.17 23.79 -4.47
CA ASP A 65 0.44 25.00 -4.89
C ASP A 65 -1.10 24.83 -4.82
N ILE A 66 -1.58 23.61 -4.56
CA ILE A 66 -3.00 23.24 -4.54
C ILE A 66 -3.51 23.09 -3.11
N TYR A 67 -2.71 22.45 -2.25
CA TYR A 67 -3.05 22.14 -0.86
C TYR A 67 -2.10 22.81 0.13
N LYS A 68 -2.54 22.91 1.38
CA LYS A 68 -1.75 23.38 2.52
C LYS A 68 -1.70 22.32 3.61
N ILE A 69 -0.69 22.42 4.47
CA ILE A 69 -0.63 21.60 5.68
C ILE A 69 -1.91 21.80 6.51
N GLY A 70 -2.54 20.69 6.89
CA GLY A 70 -3.78 20.66 7.65
C GLY A 70 -5.05 20.57 6.80
N ASP A 71 -4.98 20.79 5.48
CA ASP A 71 -6.13 20.60 4.59
C ASP A 71 -6.63 19.15 4.65
N ILE A 72 -7.94 18.98 4.52
CA ILE A 72 -8.61 17.68 4.48
C ILE A 72 -9.33 17.55 3.14
N PHE A 73 -9.16 16.42 2.47
CA PHE A 73 -9.89 16.07 1.26
C PHE A 73 -10.35 14.60 1.33
N SER A 74 -11.39 14.26 0.59
CA SER A 74 -11.96 12.90 0.59
C SER A 74 -11.67 12.19 -0.73
N LEU A 75 -11.31 10.92 -0.67
CA LEU A 75 -11.19 10.04 -1.84
C LEU A 75 -11.83 8.69 -1.55
N GLU A 76 -12.35 8.04 -2.58
CA GLU A 76 -12.63 6.61 -2.50
C GLU A 76 -11.30 5.85 -2.45
N LEU A 77 -11.06 5.13 -1.35
CA LEU A 77 -9.91 4.26 -1.16
C LEU A 77 -10.41 2.82 -1.20
N ILE A 78 -10.13 2.08 -2.28
CA ILE A 78 -10.53 0.68 -2.48
C ILE A 78 -12.05 0.49 -2.58
N SER A 79 -12.81 0.79 -1.53
CA SER A 79 -14.27 0.64 -1.50
C SER A 79 -15.02 1.59 -0.57
N GLU A 80 -14.35 2.38 0.28
CA GLU A 80 -14.99 3.41 1.09
C GLU A 80 -14.44 4.81 0.76
N VAL A 81 -15.28 5.83 0.93
CA VAL A 81 -14.84 7.22 0.91
C VAL A 81 -14.19 7.56 2.25
N MET A 82 -12.92 7.93 2.22
CA MET A 82 -12.10 8.23 3.39
C MET A 82 -11.62 9.67 3.34
N ASP A 83 -11.43 10.29 4.51
CA ASP A 83 -10.83 11.61 4.64
C ASP A 83 -9.31 11.52 4.82
N PHE A 84 -8.59 12.41 4.16
CA PHE A 84 -7.13 12.48 4.17
C PHE A 84 -6.67 13.87 4.59
N GLN A 85 -5.85 13.93 5.63
CA GLN A 85 -5.26 15.18 6.13
C GLN A 85 -3.84 15.34 5.62
N VAL A 86 -3.54 16.48 5.00
CA VAL A 86 -2.19 16.81 4.52
C VAL A 86 -1.29 17.14 5.72
N VAL A 87 -0.27 16.33 5.97
CA VAL A 87 0.69 16.54 7.07
C VAL A 87 2.08 16.93 6.61
N GLY A 88 2.38 16.75 5.33
CA GLY A 88 3.67 17.15 4.76
C GLY A 88 3.66 17.17 3.24
N PHE A 89 4.71 17.79 2.69
CA PHE A 89 5.05 17.75 1.27
C PHE A 89 6.49 17.26 1.10
N TYR A 90 6.71 16.33 0.18
CA TYR A 90 8.07 15.94 -0.21
C TYR A 90 8.77 17.03 -1.00
N HIS A 91 10.10 17.01 -0.99
CA HIS A 91 10.92 17.69 -1.99
C HIS A 91 10.61 17.19 -3.40
N SER A 92 10.81 18.06 -4.40
CA SER A 92 10.69 17.64 -5.80
C SER A 92 11.72 16.55 -6.14
N GLY A 93 11.28 15.54 -6.90
CA GLY A 93 12.11 14.44 -7.38
C GLY A 93 12.30 13.30 -6.39
N VAL A 94 11.65 13.33 -5.23
CA VAL A 94 11.69 12.22 -4.26
C VAL A 94 11.04 10.99 -4.87
N GLY A 95 11.68 9.84 -4.68
CA GLY A 95 11.26 8.58 -5.25
C GLY A 95 12.08 7.41 -4.72
N PHE A 96 11.76 6.23 -5.20
CA PHE A 96 12.51 5.01 -4.95
C PHE A 96 12.44 4.11 -6.17
N SER A 97 13.40 3.19 -6.28
CA SER A 97 13.46 2.24 -7.39
C SER A 97 13.16 0.83 -6.89
N MET A 98 12.43 0.05 -7.69
CA MET A 98 12.13 -1.35 -7.43
C MET A 98 12.53 -2.19 -8.63
N ASN A 99 13.39 -3.19 -8.42
CA ASN A 99 13.77 -4.15 -9.48
C ASN A 99 12.76 -5.30 -9.64
N VAL A 100 11.46 -5.02 -9.42
CA VAL A 100 10.37 -6.00 -9.47
C VAL A 100 9.12 -5.36 -10.07
N GLY A 101 8.48 -6.04 -11.02
CA GLY A 101 7.28 -5.55 -11.71
C GLY A 101 7.56 -4.58 -12.86
N ALA A 102 6.51 -3.90 -13.34
CA ALA A 102 6.57 -2.96 -14.47
C ALA A 102 7.13 -1.56 -14.12
N LEU A 103 7.42 -1.29 -12.85
CA LEU A 103 7.83 0.03 -12.36
C LEU A 103 9.24 -0.01 -11.77
N GLN A 104 10.24 0.32 -12.59
CA GLN A 104 11.62 0.41 -12.13
C GLN A 104 11.88 1.63 -11.24
N ASP A 105 11.28 2.78 -11.58
CA ASP A 105 11.46 4.04 -10.86
C ASP A 105 10.11 4.63 -10.47
N VAL A 106 9.89 4.79 -9.17
CA VAL A 106 8.69 5.41 -8.60
C VAL A 106 9.04 6.84 -8.19
N ASN A 107 8.56 7.83 -8.95
CA ASN A 107 8.59 9.25 -8.58
C ASN A 107 7.31 9.64 -7.81
N LEU A 108 7.47 10.42 -6.75
CA LEU A 108 6.41 10.83 -5.83
C LEU A 108 5.84 12.25 -6.08
N ASP A 109 6.33 13.03 -7.04
CA ASP A 109 5.93 14.44 -7.25
C ASP A 109 4.43 14.61 -7.44
N HIS A 110 3.80 13.68 -8.15
CA HIS A 110 2.36 13.62 -8.39
C HIS A 110 1.71 12.45 -7.65
N THR A 111 2.18 12.12 -6.44
CA THR A 111 1.67 10.99 -5.66
C THR A 111 1.17 11.41 -4.28
N ILE A 112 0.03 10.85 -3.89
CA ILE A 112 -0.47 10.92 -2.51
C ILE A 112 0.10 9.71 -1.78
N VAL A 113 0.99 9.94 -0.81
CA VAL A 113 1.58 8.87 0.00
C VAL A 113 0.73 8.67 1.25
N ILE A 114 0.06 7.53 1.29
CA ILE A 114 -0.87 7.12 2.33
C ILE A 114 -0.16 6.07 3.20
N PRO A 115 -0.20 6.17 4.54
CA PRO A 115 0.28 5.09 5.40
C PRO A 115 -0.60 3.86 5.15
N HIS A 116 0.02 2.69 4.98
CA HIS A 116 -0.72 1.43 4.98
C HIS A 116 -1.18 1.15 6.42
N PHE A 117 -2.33 1.72 6.77
CA PHE A 117 -2.85 1.71 8.13
C PHE A 117 -3.53 0.39 8.48
N ILE A 118 -3.56 0.07 9.78
CA ILE A 118 -4.34 -1.03 10.34
C ILE A 118 -5.64 -0.44 10.94
N PRO A 119 -6.82 -0.86 10.47
CA PRO A 119 -8.08 -0.44 11.09
C PRO A 119 -8.27 -1.09 12.48
N HIS A 120 -8.49 -0.26 13.50
CA HIS A 120 -8.76 -0.67 14.89
C HIS A 120 -10.22 -0.46 15.32
N TYR A 121 -11.13 -0.42 14.36
CA TYR A 121 -12.57 -0.35 14.58
C TYR A 121 -13.29 -1.55 13.94
N LYS A 122 -14.55 -1.76 14.30
CA LYS A 122 -15.39 -2.77 13.65
C LYS A 122 -15.97 -2.21 12.36
N PRO A 123 -15.81 -2.86 11.20
CA PRO A 123 -16.43 -2.41 9.96
C PRO A 123 -17.95 -2.61 10.03
N VAL A 124 -18.70 -1.71 9.40
CA VAL A 124 -20.16 -1.77 9.31
C VAL A 124 -20.55 -1.63 7.84
N GLY A 125 -21.22 -2.65 7.29
CA GLY A 125 -21.55 -2.71 5.86
C GLY A 125 -20.54 -3.53 5.05
N GLU A 126 -20.96 -3.95 3.86
CA GLU A 126 -20.18 -4.85 3.00
C GLU A 126 -18.89 -4.20 2.48
N ALA A 127 -18.98 -2.94 2.02
CA ALA A 127 -17.83 -2.19 1.53
C ALA A 127 -16.76 -1.99 2.62
N ALA A 128 -17.14 -1.58 3.83
CA ALA A 128 -16.20 -1.46 4.95
C ALA A 128 -15.57 -2.81 5.35
N VAL A 129 -16.32 -3.92 5.28
CA VAL A 129 -15.79 -5.27 5.54
C VAL A 129 -14.76 -5.65 4.48
N PHE A 130 -15.05 -5.37 3.20
CA PHE A 130 -14.12 -5.61 2.10
C PHE A 130 -12.84 -4.79 2.25
N GLN A 131 -12.93 -3.49 2.54
CA GLN A 131 -11.77 -2.62 2.76
C GLN A 131 -10.88 -3.12 3.91
N HIS A 132 -11.48 -3.56 5.03
CA HIS A 132 -10.72 -4.13 6.14
C HIS A 132 -9.99 -5.41 5.72
N ALA A 133 -10.67 -6.31 5.04
CA ALA A 133 -10.08 -7.55 4.55
C ALA A 133 -8.94 -7.27 3.56
N TYR A 134 -9.10 -6.26 2.68
CA TYR A 134 -8.08 -5.85 1.73
C TYR A 134 -6.82 -5.34 2.43
N HIS A 135 -6.93 -4.36 3.35
CA HIS A 135 -5.77 -3.83 4.06
C HIS A 135 -5.02 -4.89 4.87
N ILE A 136 -5.76 -5.73 5.61
CA ILE A 136 -5.16 -6.83 6.37
C ILE A 136 -4.50 -7.83 5.42
N GLY A 137 -5.15 -8.18 4.31
CA GLY A 137 -4.62 -9.11 3.30
C GLY A 137 -3.34 -8.61 2.65
N GLU A 138 -3.29 -7.33 2.27
CA GLU A 138 -2.10 -6.73 1.65
C GLU A 138 -0.91 -6.63 2.64
N LEU A 139 -1.15 -6.47 3.94
CA LEU A 139 -0.07 -6.55 4.96
C LEU A 139 0.54 -7.95 5.07
N LEU A 140 -0.19 -8.98 4.64
CA LEU A 140 0.30 -10.36 4.55
C LEU A 140 0.92 -10.67 3.17
N SER A 141 0.82 -9.74 2.21
CA SER A 141 1.47 -9.85 0.91
C SER A 141 2.96 -9.55 1.03
N GLY A 142 3.80 -10.41 0.48
CA GLY A 142 5.24 -10.26 0.57
C GLY A 142 6.00 -11.38 -0.11
N TYR A 143 7.33 -11.36 0.05
CA TYR A 143 8.22 -12.40 -0.43
C TYR A 143 9.22 -12.78 0.65
N ILE A 144 9.60 -14.06 0.67
CA ILE A 144 10.73 -14.52 1.46
C ILE A 144 11.99 -14.29 0.62
N ARG A 145 12.92 -13.49 1.14
CA ARG A 145 14.22 -13.30 0.48
C ARG A 145 14.99 -14.62 0.55
N ILE A 146 15.28 -15.19 -0.61
CA ILE A 146 16.20 -16.31 -0.76
C ILE A 146 17.64 -15.72 -0.74
N PRO A 147 18.49 -16.08 0.24
CA PRO A 147 19.83 -15.51 0.37
C PRO A 147 20.82 -16.02 -0.70
N GLU A 148 20.52 -17.17 -1.33
CA GLU A 148 21.28 -17.75 -2.42
C GLU A 148 21.27 -16.84 -3.65
N SER A 149 22.40 -16.79 -4.38
CA SER A 149 22.45 -16.05 -5.65
C SER A 149 21.57 -16.73 -6.69
N VAL A 150 21.06 -15.96 -7.65
CA VAL A 150 20.18 -16.47 -8.72
C VAL A 150 20.81 -17.64 -9.47
N GLU A 151 22.14 -17.66 -9.64
CA GLU A 151 22.83 -18.78 -10.31
C GLU A 151 22.82 -20.09 -9.51
N LYS A 152 22.50 -20.03 -8.22
CA LYS A 152 22.40 -21.20 -7.31
C LYS A 152 20.96 -21.64 -7.07
N ILE A 153 19.98 -20.83 -7.45
CA ILE A 153 18.57 -21.19 -7.36
C ILE A 153 18.28 -22.20 -8.48
N ASN A 154 18.03 -23.44 -8.10
CA ASN A 154 17.67 -24.55 -8.97
C ASN A 154 16.42 -25.27 -8.42
N GLU A 155 15.97 -26.33 -9.10
CA GLU A 155 14.80 -27.12 -8.67
C GLU A 155 14.95 -27.67 -7.25
N ASP A 156 16.14 -28.11 -6.84
CA ASP A 156 16.41 -28.61 -5.49
C ASP A 156 16.23 -27.52 -4.42
N THR A 157 16.69 -26.30 -4.71
CA THR A 157 16.54 -25.14 -3.81
C THR A 157 15.08 -24.72 -3.67
N TYR A 158 14.33 -24.80 -4.78
CA TYR A 158 12.89 -24.54 -4.78
C TYR A 158 12.13 -25.59 -3.97
N ALA A 159 12.38 -26.88 -4.21
CA ALA A 159 11.77 -27.99 -3.48
C ALA A 159 12.05 -27.90 -1.97
N TYR A 160 13.31 -27.65 -1.58
CA TYR A 160 13.67 -27.44 -0.17
C TYR A 160 12.90 -26.28 0.47
N THR A 161 12.75 -25.17 -0.26
CA THR A 161 12.02 -24.00 0.24
C THR A 161 10.52 -24.31 0.40
N MET A 162 9.93 -25.05 -0.54
CA MET A 162 8.53 -25.51 -0.46
C MET A 162 8.31 -26.39 0.76
N ASP A 163 9.15 -27.41 0.97
CA ASP A 163 9.05 -28.30 2.13
C ASP A 163 9.13 -27.52 3.46
N LYS A 164 10.02 -26.51 3.53
CA LYS A 164 10.15 -25.66 4.71
C LYS A 164 8.92 -24.79 4.98
N MET A 165 8.27 -24.30 3.94
CA MET A 165 7.04 -23.52 4.06
C MET A 165 5.87 -24.39 4.50
N GLU A 166 5.73 -25.61 3.95
CA GLU A 166 4.74 -26.59 4.38
C GLU A 166 4.93 -26.98 5.85
N GLU A 167 6.16 -27.33 6.24
CA GLU A 167 6.51 -27.68 7.64
C GLU A 167 6.16 -26.53 8.61
N MET A 168 6.44 -25.28 8.21
CA MET A 168 6.13 -24.11 9.01
C MET A 168 4.61 -23.90 9.12
N ALA A 169 3.89 -24.05 8.01
CA ALA A 169 2.44 -23.89 7.99
C ALA A 169 1.72 -24.93 8.86
N GLU A 170 2.15 -26.20 8.80
CA GLU A 170 1.65 -27.27 9.66
C GLU A 170 1.95 -26.99 11.14
N ARG A 171 3.19 -26.59 11.45
CA ARG A 171 3.62 -26.29 12.82
C ARG A 171 2.78 -25.18 13.47
N HIS A 172 2.27 -24.26 12.67
CA HIS A 172 1.51 -23.10 13.14
C HIS A 172 0.00 -23.19 12.89
N ASP A 173 -0.50 -24.33 12.38
CA ASP A 173 -1.92 -24.55 12.06
C ASP A 173 -2.50 -23.50 11.08
N ILE A 174 -1.69 -23.09 10.10
CA ILE A 174 -2.06 -22.09 9.07
C ILE A 174 -2.12 -22.67 7.66
N SER A 175 -2.12 -24.00 7.52
CA SER A 175 -2.02 -24.65 6.20
C SER A 175 -3.14 -24.30 5.22
N GLY A 176 -4.32 -23.89 5.72
CA GLY A 176 -5.43 -23.42 4.88
C GLY A 176 -5.40 -21.93 4.51
N LEU A 177 -4.45 -21.16 5.07
CA LEU A 177 -4.43 -19.69 4.98
C LEU A 177 -3.37 -19.15 4.01
N TYR A 178 -2.53 -20.02 3.43
CA TYR A 178 -1.57 -19.62 2.41
C TYR A 178 -1.79 -20.43 1.13
N LYS A 179 -1.50 -19.80 -0.01
CA LYS A 179 -1.42 -20.49 -1.30
C LYS A 179 -0.09 -20.11 -1.94
N MET A 180 0.72 -21.12 -2.27
CA MET A 180 1.91 -20.87 -3.08
C MET A 180 1.49 -20.66 -4.54
N PRO A 181 1.77 -19.50 -5.15
CA PRO A 181 1.58 -19.36 -6.58
C PRO A 181 2.58 -20.27 -7.30
N TYR A 182 2.13 -20.89 -8.40
CA TYR A 182 2.87 -21.92 -9.14
C TYR A 182 4.16 -21.40 -9.82
N TRP A 183 4.39 -20.08 -9.81
CA TRP A 183 5.57 -19.39 -10.35
C TRP A 183 5.63 -18.00 -9.69
N PRO A 184 6.76 -17.26 -9.67
CA PRO A 184 6.71 -15.82 -9.43
C PRO A 184 5.80 -15.17 -10.49
N VAL A 185 4.53 -15.03 -10.13
CA VAL A 185 3.60 -14.14 -10.80
C VAL A 185 4.15 -12.75 -10.54
N GLY A 186 4.78 -12.15 -11.56
CA GLY A 186 4.93 -10.72 -11.57
C GLY A 186 3.54 -10.13 -11.35
N PHE A 187 3.35 -9.39 -10.27
CA PHE A 187 2.16 -8.57 -10.12
C PHE A 187 2.19 -7.58 -11.27
N VAL A 188 1.43 -7.89 -12.32
CA VAL A 188 1.14 -6.95 -13.40
C VAL A 188 0.00 -6.10 -12.87
N TRP A 189 0.35 -4.89 -12.42
CA TRP A 189 -0.60 -3.78 -12.37
C TRP A 189 -0.66 -3.15 -13.75
#